data_AF-A0A8S3F9T4-F1
#
_entry.id   AF-A0A8S3F9T4-F1
#
_cell.length_a   1.000
_cell.length_b   1.000
_cell.length_c   1.000
_cell.angle_alpha   90.00
_cell.angle_beta   90.00
_cell.angle_gamma   90.00
#
_symmetry.space_group_name_H-M   'P 1'
#
loop_
_entity.id
_entity.type
_entity.pdbx_description
1 polymer ?
#
loop_
_entity_poly.entity_id
_entity_poly.type
_entity_poly.pdbx_seq_one_letter_code
_entity_poly.pdbx_strand_id
1 'polypeptide(L)'
;MAGQVDVVGGGGVNNRTDCSNIVCDKTSTNSSQCPTDSHFVEDHSPLLRTSNDLSSLCCKPQGQCVCSTCPKTICGENSIMQIYRTGNRNTPGQCCDQFKCFKNSKQCHHDKKIYNENETWSIDQCTTCTCRAGHVDCAMIQCPIYTHCGYMYKPEDECCPKCG
;
A
#
# COMPACT_ATOMS: atom_id res chain seq x y z
N MET A 1 0.41 -24.23 72.32
CA MET A 1 1.63 -23.73 71.65
C MET A 1 1.70 -24.48 70.32
N ALA A 2 1.22 -23.87 69.23
CA ALA A 2 2.05 -23.27 68.17
C ALA A 2 3.12 -24.25 67.65
N GLY A 3 3.20 -24.64 66.38
CA GLY A 3 2.52 -24.13 65.20
C GLY A 3 2.73 -25.06 63.99
N GLN A 4 1.99 -24.72 62.95
CA GLN A 4 1.87 -25.35 61.65
C GLN A 4 3.17 -25.17 60.84
N VAL A 5 3.68 -26.24 60.24
CA VAL A 5 4.80 -26.19 59.28
C VAL A 5 4.23 -26.17 57.87
N ASP A 6 4.16 -24.98 57.27
CA ASP A 6 3.73 -24.80 55.89
C ASP A 6 4.85 -25.21 54.91
N VAL A 7 4.46 -25.99 53.90
CA VAL A 7 5.29 -26.40 52.78
C VAL A 7 5.48 -25.19 51.85
N VAL A 8 6.68 -24.60 51.82
CA VAL A 8 7.01 -23.55 50.84
C VAL A 8 7.44 -24.20 49.53
N GLY A 9 6.59 -24.00 48.52
CA GLY A 9 6.71 -24.53 47.17
C GLY A 9 7.99 -24.13 46.43
N GLY A 10 8.36 -24.99 45.48
CA GLY A 10 9.57 -24.90 44.67
C GLY A 10 9.75 -23.54 43.99
N GLY A 11 10.96 -23.01 44.13
CA GLY A 11 11.41 -21.78 43.49
C GLY A 11 11.50 -21.95 41.97
N GLY A 12 10.42 -21.55 41.28
CA GLY A 12 10.50 -21.17 39.88
C GLY A 12 11.25 -19.85 39.76
N VAL A 13 12.42 -19.88 39.12
CA VAL A 13 13.16 -18.67 38.71
C VAL A 13 12.34 -17.92 37.65
N ASN A 14 11.47 -17.01 38.09
CA ASN A 14 10.78 -16.05 37.22
C ASN A 14 11.77 -14.95 36.81
N ASN A 15 12.55 -15.20 35.76
CA ASN A 15 13.48 -14.20 35.22
C ASN A 15 12.69 -13.19 34.35
N ARG A 16 12.04 -12.23 35.00
CA ARG A 16 11.38 -11.11 34.31
C ARG A 16 12.46 -10.09 33.96
N THR A 17 12.88 -10.08 32.70
CA THR A 17 13.86 -9.13 32.17
C THR A 17 13.34 -7.70 32.36
N ASP A 18 14.01 -6.90 33.21
CA ASP A 18 13.66 -5.50 33.44
C ASP A 18 14.25 -4.60 32.34
N CYS A 19 13.37 -4.02 31.52
CA CYS A 19 13.74 -3.13 30.42
C CYS A 19 13.73 -1.63 30.81
N SER A 20 13.50 -1.29 32.09
CA SER A 20 13.22 0.09 32.54
C SER A 20 14.34 1.11 32.25
N ASN A 21 15.57 0.66 32.06
CA ASN A 21 16.74 1.51 31.81
C ASN A 21 17.34 1.32 30.40
N ILE A 22 16.66 0.59 29.52
CA ILE A 22 17.13 0.36 28.15
C ILE A 22 16.52 1.40 27.23
N VAL A 23 17.38 2.18 26.57
CA VAL A 23 16.99 3.16 25.55
C VAL A 23 17.14 2.51 24.17
N CYS A 24 16.03 2.29 23.48
CA CYS A 24 16.02 1.79 22.12
C CYS A 24 16.09 2.93 21.11
N ASP A 25 16.89 2.77 20.06
CA ASP A 25 16.95 3.73 18.95
C ASP A 25 15.61 3.76 18.19
N LYS A 26 15.06 4.96 18.01
CA LYS A 26 13.71 5.22 17.47
C LYS A 26 13.66 5.24 15.95
N THR A 27 14.78 5.04 15.27
CA THR A 27 14.86 4.93 13.80
C THR A 27 14.16 3.66 13.26
N SER A 28 13.71 2.78 14.15
CA SER A 28 13.08 1.49 13.85
C SER A 28 11.65 1.62 13.32
N THR A 29 11.48 1.40 12.01
CA THR A 29 10.19 1.04 11.42
C THR A 29 9.80 -0.37 11.88
N ASN A 30 8.57 -0.54 12.34
CA ASN A 30 8.07 -1.81 12.84
C ASN A 30 8.07 -2.85 11.71
N SER A 31 8.51 -4.10 11.95
CA SER A 31 8.56 -5.16 10.92
C SER A 31 7.22 -5.44 10.23
N SER A 32 6.10 -5.03 10.85
CA SER A 32 4.74 -5.11 10.32
C SER A 32 4.32 -3.95 9.38
N GLN A 33 5.25 -3.07 8.98
CA GLN A 33 4.95 -1.84 8.23
C GLN A 33 5.60 -1.75 6.84
N CYS A 34 6.30 -2.79 6.39
CA CYS A 34 6.85 -2.74 5.04
C CYS A 34 5.73 -2.70 4.00
N PRO A 35 5.90 -1.90 2.92
CA PRO A 35 4.98 -1.92 1.78
C PRO A 35 4.84 -3.33 1.20
N THR A 36 3.72 -3.59 0.51
CA THR A 36 3.33 -4.92 0.00
C THR A 36 4.41 -5.61 -0.86
N ASP A 37 5.22 -4.85 -1.60
CA ASP A 37 6.26 -5.37 -2.49
C ASP A 37 7.65 -5.44 -1.84
N SER A 38 7.70 -5.28 -0.52
CA SER A 38 8.92 -5.18 0.26
C SER A 38 8.85 -6.11 1.45
N HIS A 39 10.00 -6.52 1.97
CA HIS A 39 10.10 -7.27 3.21
C HIS A 39 11.13 -6.65 4.13
N PHE A 40 10.93 -6.83 5.43
CA PHE A 40 11.85 -6.33 6.43
C PHE A 40 13.08 -7.24 6.50
N VAL A 41 14.27 -6.65 6.39
CA VAL A 41 15.53 -7.34 6.62
C VAL A 41 16.19 -6.72 7.84
N GLU A 42 16.43 -7.57 8.85
CA GLU A 42 17.15 -7.19 10.06
C GLU A 42 18.60 -6.86 9.73
N ASP A 43 19.13 -5.81 10.36
CA ASP A 43 20.55 -5.47 10.21
C ASP A 43 21.40 -6.46 11.02
N HIS A 44 21.96 -7.46 10.34
CA HIS A 44 22.93 -8.38 10.91
C HIS A 44 24.38 -7.85 10.80
N SER A 45 24.58 -6.54 10.65
CA SER A 45 25.92 -5.97 10.58
C SER A 45 26.76 -6.44 11.80
N PRO A 46 27.98 -6.96 11.56
CA PRO A 46 28.87 -7.39 12.65
C PRO A 46 29.26 -6.26 13.61
N LEU A 47 28.92 -5.01 13.29
CA LEU A 47 29.38 -3.80 13.97
C LEU A 47 28.48 -3.36 15.14
N LEU A 48 27.34 -4.02 15.35
CA LEU A 48 26.47 -3.81 16.52
C LEU A 48 26.38 -5.02 17.46
N ARG A 49 27.35 -5.94 17.40
CA ARG A 49 27.59 -6.87 18.51
C ARG A 49 28.57 -6.25 19.51
N THR A 50 28.23 -5.08 20.05
CA THR A 50 28.77 -4.71 21.35
C THR A 50 28.00 -5.52 22.38
N SER A 51 28.70 -6.46 22.98
CA SER A 51 28.22 -7.34 24.04
C SER A 51 27.56 -6.54 25.17
N ASN A 52 26.23 -6.52 25.22
CA ASN A 52 25.43 -6.52 26.44
C ASN A 52 24.03 -7.07 26.10
N ASP A 53 23.81 -8.32 26.52
CA ASP A 53 22.77 -9.28 26.12
C ASP A 53 21.31 -8.89 26.49
N LEU A 54 21.08 -7.69 27.04
CA LEU A 54 19.77 -7.26 27.52
C LEU A 54 18.99 -6.44 26.49
N SER A 55 19.69 -5.74 25.59
CA SER A 55 19.10 -4.86 24.58
C SER A 55 18.31 -5.62 23.51
N SER A 56 18.75 -6.83 23.14
CA SER A 56 18.10 -7.72 22.17
C SER A 56 16.77 -8.30 22.68
N LEU A 57 16.57 -8.35 24.00
CA LEU A 57 15.34 -8.82 24.65
C LEU A 57 14.31 -7.70 24.86
N CYS A 58 14.76 -6.44 24.85
CA CYS A 58 13.94 -5.27 25.16
C CYS A 58 13.65 -4.36 23.96
N CYS A 59 14.55 -4.32 22.97
CA CYS A 59 14.40 -3.51 21.76
C CYS A 59 13.92 -4.36 20.58
N LYS A 60 13.10 -3.76 19.71
CA LYS A 60 12.70 -4.38 18.44
C LYS A 60 13.92 -4.59 17.54
N PRO A 61 13.95 -5.64 16.71
CA PRO A 61 15.01 -5.82 15.74
C PRO A 61 15.09 -4.59 14.83
N GLN A 62 16.29 -4.01 14.74
CA GLN A 62 16.58 -2.91 13.83
C GLN A 62 16.79 -3.47 12.42
N GLY A 63 16.33 -2.74 11.42
CA GLY A 63 16.37 -3.20 10.05
C GLY A 63 15.70 -2.22 9.10
N GLN A 64 15.64 -2.59 7.84
CA GLN A 64 15.06 -1.77 6.79
C GLN A 64 14.20 -2.62 5.86
N CYS A 65 13.19 -2.00 5.26
CA CYS A 65 12.46 -2.64 4.18
C CYS A 65 13.35 -2.68 2.93
N VAL A 66 13.42 -3.85 2.31
CA VAL A 66 14.09 -4.04 1.03
C VAL A 66 13.12 -4.67 0.04
N CYS A 67 13.41 -4.52 -1.25
CA CYS A 67 12.52 -5.02 -2.28
C CYS A 67 12.41 -6.55 -2.27
N SER A 68 11.18 -7.02 -2.38
CA SER A 68 10.86 -8.43 -2.59
C SER A 68 10.98 -8.81 -4.08
N THR A 69 10.92 -10.11 -4.36
CA THR A 69 10.92 -10.60 -5.75
C THR A 69 9.55 -10.37 -6.38
N CYS A 70 9.53 -9.70 -7.54
CA CYS A 70 8.28 -9.39 -8.23
C CYS A 70 7.64 -10.64 -8.85
N PRO A 71 6.31 -10.76 -8.78
CA PRO A 71 5.60 -11.85 -9.45
C PRO A 71 5.78 -11.75 -10.97
N LYS A 72 5.76 -12.89 -11.66
CA LYS A 72 5.70 -12.91 -13.13
C LYS A 72 4.31 -12.48 -13.57
N THR A 73 4.26 -11.46 -14.41
CA THR A 73 3.03 -10.80 -14.82
C THR A 73 2.61 -11.35 -16.18
N ILE A 74 1.70 -12.34 -16.16
CA ILE A 74 1.15 -12.98 -17.36
C ILE A 74 -0.33 -12.63 -17.44
N CYS A 75 -0.76 -12.07 -18.56
CA CYS A 75 -2.17 -11.85 -18.83
C CYS A 75 -2.80 -13.13 -19.42
N GLY A 76 -4.10 -13.32 -19.19
CA GLY A 76 -4.85 -14.45 -19.78
C GLY A 76 -4.88 -14.43 -21.31
N GLU A 77 -5.42 -15.49 -21.91
CA GLU A 77 -5.50 -15.63 -23.37
C GLU A 77 -6.09 -14.37 -24.04
N ASN A 78 -5.50 -13.96 -25.16
CA ASN A 78 -5.88 -12.78 -25.95
C ASN A 78 -5.84 -11.45 -25.19
N SER A 79 -5.08 -11.37 -24.10
CA SER A 79 -4.87 -10.12 -23.36
C SER A 79 -3.42 -9.66 -23.44
N ILE A 80 -3.22 -8.37 -23.67
CA ILE A 80 -1.91 -7.71 -23.68
C ILE A 80 -1.67 -7.03 -22.34
N MET A 81 -0.43 -7.11 -21.86
CA MET A 81 0.00 -6.39 -20.66
C MET A 81 0.45 -5.00 -21.04
N GLN A 82 -0.07 -3.98 -20.35
CA GLN A 82 0.44 -2.62 -20.45
C GLN A 82 0.91 -2.16 -19.06
N ILE A 83 2.20 -1.84 -18.97
CA ILE A 83 2.83 -1.28 -17.78
C ILE A 83 2.48 0.21 -17.72
N TYR A 84 1.87 0.65 -16.62
CA TYR A 84 1.55 2.06 -16.39
C TYR A 84 2.51 2.73 -15.39
N ARG A 85 3.25 1.94 -14.61
CA ARG A 85 4.39 2.39 -13.79
C ARG A 85 5.48 1.34 -13.75
N THR A 86 6.71 1.76 -14.01
CA THR A 86 7.90 0.90 -13.88
C THR A 86 8.38 0.88 -12.44
N GLY A 87 8.76 -0.30 -11.95
CA GLY A 87 9.33 -0.50 -10.63
C GLY A 87 10.81 -0.09 -10.54
N ASN A 88 11.27 0.05 -9.30
CA ASN A 88 12.64 0.36 -8.92
C ASN A 88 13.05 -0.53 -7.74
N ARG A 89 14.01 -1.44 -7.97
CA ARG A 89 14.51 -2.40 -6.98
C ARG A 89 15.19 -1.79 -5.75
N ASN A 90 15.42 -0.47 -5.74
CA ASN A 90 16.02 0.25 -4.63
C ASN A 90 14.99 1.04 -3.80
N THR A 91 13.72 1.05 -4.18
CA THR A 91 12.68 1.86 -3.53
C THR A 91 11.57 0.97 -2.98
N PRO A 92 11.59 0.64 -1.67
CA PRO A 92 10.51 -0.07 -1.02
C PRO A 92 9.15 0.61 -1.25
N GLY A 93 8.13 -0.16 -1.62
CA GLY A 93 6.81 0.34 -2.03
C GLY A 93 6.68 0.67 -3.51
N GLN A 94 7.78 0.58 -4.27
CA GLN A 94 7.82 0.79 -5.72
C GLN A 94 8.73 -0.23 -6.42
N CYS A 95 8.95 -1.39 -5.83
CA CYS A 95 9.86 -2.43 -6.31
C CYS A 95 9.41 -3.05 -7.64
N CYS A 96 8.10 -3.20 -7.83
CA CYS A 96 7.53 -3.93 -8.95
C CYS A 96 6.79 -3.03 -9.94
N ASP A 97 6.84 -3.44 -11.21
CA ASP A 97 6.03 -2.81 -12.26
C ASP A 97 4.56 -2.95 -11.92
N GLN A 98 3.81 -1.87 -12.13
CA GLN A 98 2.36 -1.89 -12.08
C GLN A 98 1.81 -1.92 -13.50
N PHE A 99 0.92 -2.87 -13.75
CA PHE A 99 0.38 -3.14 -15.08
C PHE A 99 -1.12 -3.39 -15.00
N LYS A 100 -1.77 -3.26 -16.15
CA LYS A 100 -3.15 -3.72 -16.37
C LYS A 100 -3.16 -4.63 -17.59
N CYS A 101 -4.07 -5.59 -17.59
CA CYS A 101 -4.31 -6.45 -18.74
C CYS A 101 -5.45 -5.87 -19.57
N PHE A 102 -5.21 -5.73 -20.87
CA PHE A 102 -6.17 -5.21 -21.84
C PHE A 102 -6.53 -6.34 -22.79
N LYS A 103 -7.82 -6.50 -23.10
CA LYS A 103 -8.24 -7.45 -24.12
C LYS A 103 -7.78 -6.94 -25.48
N ASN A 104 -7.12 -7.75 -26.30
CA ASN A 104 -6.79 -7.34 -27.66
C ASN A 104 -8.04 -7.43 -28.57
N SER A 105 -8.99 -6.52 -28.36
CA SER A 105 -10.28 -6.45 -29.01
C SER A 105 -10.51 -5.05 -29.57
N LYS A 106 -11.28 -4.93 -30.66
CA LYS A 106 -11.75 -3.65 -31.19
C LYS A 106 -13.10 -3.22 -30.62
N GLN A 107 -13.60 -3.95 -29.62
CA GLN A 107 -14.91 -3.75 -29.03
C GLN A 107 -14.83 -3.82 -27.51
N CYS A 108 -15.50 -2.88 -26.86
CA CYS A 108 -15.66 -2.79 -25.42
C CYS A 108 -17.09 -3.15 -25.04
N HIS A 109 -17.25 -3.80 -23.89
CA HIS A 109 -18.56 -4.12 -23.32
C HIS A 109 -18.74 -3.30 -22.05
N HIS A 110 -19.77 -2.47 -22.01
CA HIS A 110 -20.10 -1.63 -20.85
C HIS A 110 -21.61 -1.53 -20.71
N ASP A 111 -22.14 -1.80 -19.51
CA ASP A 111 -23.57 -1.78 -19.20
C ASP A 111 -24.48 -2.45 -20.25
N LYS A 112 -24.06 -3.65 -20.68
CA LYS A 112 -24.74 -4.49 -21.69
C LYS A 112 -24.76 -3.89 -23.11
N LYS A 113 -24.09 -2.77 -23.34
CA LYS A 113 -23.85 -2.18 -24.67
C LYS A 113 -22.45 -2.54 -25.16
N ILE A 114 -22.32 -2.55 -26.48
CA ILE A 114 -21.05 -2.77 -27.18
C ILE A 114 -20.64 -1.46 -27.82
N TYR A 115 -19.41 -1.04 -27.57
CA TYR A 115 -18.80 0.16 -28.11
C TYR A 115 -17.62 -0.24 -28.99
N ASN A 116 -17.48 0.38 -30.15
CA ASN A 116 -16.37 0.13 -31.06
C ASN A 116 -15.10 0.90 -30.65
N GLU A 117 -13.95 0.49 -31.18
CA GLU A 117 -12.67 1.17 -30.97
C GLU A 117 -12.80 2.69 -31.24
N ASN A 118 -12.31 3.49 -30.29
CA ASN A 118 -12.40 4.95 -30.23
C ASN A 118 -13.82 5.54 -30.05
N GLU A 119 -14.86 4.72 -29.95
CA GLU A 119 -16.20 5.19 -29.61
C GLU A 119 -16.19 5.77 -28.20
N THR A 120 -16.82 6.95 -28.05
CA THR A 120 -16.84 7.71 -26.80
C THR A 120 -18.29 7.92 -26.38
N TRP A 121 -18.56 7.73 -25.09
CA TRP A 121 -19.88 7.93 -24.50
C TRP A 121 -19.79 8.57 -23.12
N SER A 122 -20.80 9.34 -22.75
CA SER A 122 -20.94 9.91 -21.41
C SER A 122 -21.72 8.95 -20.52
N ILE A 123 -21.18 8.65 -19.34
CA ILE A 123 -21.90 7.95 -18.26
C ILE A 123 -22.82 8.96 -17.56
N ASP A 124 -22.25 10.12 -17.26
CA ASP A 124 -22.93 11.26 -16.64
C ASP A 124 -22.30 12.57 -17.15
N GLN A 125 -22.72 13.71 -16.60
CA GLN A 125 -22.23 15.04 -17.00
C GLN A 125 -20.72 15.22 -16.71
N CYS A 126 -20.16 14.44 -15.79
CA CYS A 126 -18.77 14.52 -15.33
C CYS A 126 -17.87 13.44 -15.91
N THR A 127 -18.43 12.35 -16.41
CA THR A 127 -17.69 11.12 -16.72
C THR A 127 -17.90 10.74 -18.18
N THR A 128 -16.81 10.79 -18.93
CA THR A 128 -16.78 10.38 -20.34
C THR A 128 -15.84 9.22 -20.49
N CYS A 129 -16.30 8.16 -21.16
CA CYS A 129 -15.52 6.96 -21.42
C CYS A 129 -15.26 6.79 -22.91
N THR A 130 -14.11 6.23 -23.24
CA THR A 130 -13.71 5.90 -24.60
C THR A 130 -13.30 4.43 -24.65
N CYS A 131 -13.72 3.71 -25.68
CA CYS A 131 -13.26 2.36 -25.91
C CYS A 131 -11.86 2.38 -26.54
N ARG A 132 -10.86 1.82 -25.86
CA ARG A 132 -9.48 1.73 -26.35
C ARG A 132 -8.96 0.31 -26.17
N ALA A 133 -8.62 -0.36 -27.28
CA ALA A 133 -8.14 -1.74 -27.31
C ALA A 133 -8.95 -2.64 -26.38
N GLY A 134 -10.26 -2.68 -26.57
CA GLY A 134 -11.16 -3.57 -25.82
C GLY A 134 -11.33 -3.22 -24.34
N HIS A 135 -10.78 -2.09 -23.89
CA HIS A 135 -10.91 -1.57 -22.54
C HIS A 135 -11.69 -0.25 -22.52
N VAL A 136 -12.54 -0.13 -21.52
CA VAL A 136 -13.31 1.09 -21.25
C VAL A 136 -12.44 2.02 -20.44
N ASP A 137 -11.97 3.11 -21.07
CA ASP A 137 -11.14 4.10 -20.42
C ASP A 137 -11.93 5.37 -20.12
N CYS A 138 -12.19 5.63 -18.84
CA CYS A 138 -13.05 6.72 -18.37
C CYS A 138 -12.26 7.86 -17.77
N ALA A 139 -12.56 9.07 -18.24
CA ALA A 139 -12.07 10.32 -17.69
C ALA A 139 -13.18 11.03 -16.92
N MET A 140 -12.86 11.49 -15.70
CA MET A 140 -13.74 12.28 -14.87
C MET A 140 -13.27 13.74 -14.85
N ILE A 141 -14.18 14.67 -15.11
CA ILE A 141 -13.93 16.11 -15.05
C ILE A 141 -13.54 16.49 -13.62
N GLN A 142 -12.41 17.18 -13.49
CA GLN A 142 -11.99 17.80 -12.23
C GLN A 142 -12.52 19.23 -12.19
N CYS A 143 -13.42 19.50 -11.24
CA CYS A 143 -14.01 20.83 -11.14
C CYS A 143 -13.05 21.84 -10.51
N PRO A 144 -13.11 23.12 -10.94
CA PRO A 144 -12.32 24.18 -10.36
C PRO A 144 -12.65 24.39 -8.87
N ILE A 145 -11.62 24.68 -8.09
CA ILE A 145 -11.75 25.09 -6.70
C ILE A 145 -11.82 26.62 -6.66
N TYR A 146 -12.87 27.16 -6.06
CA TYR A 146 -13.05 28.61 -5.93
C TYR A 146 -12.78 29.05 -4.48
N THR A 147 -11.90 30.04 -4.30
CA THR A 147 -11.52 30.56 -2.97
C THR A 147 -12.29 31.81 -2.55
N HIS A 148 -12.71 32.63 -3.53
CA HIS A 148 -13.51 33.82 -3.30
C HIS A 148 -14.72 33.79 -4.24
N CYS A 149 -15.87 33.41 -3.69
CA CYS A 149 -17.11 33.33 -4.45
C CYS A 149 -18.28 33.79 -3.57
N GLY A 150 -19.12 34.69 -4.10
CA GLY A 150 -20.29 35.20 -3.38
C GLY A 150 -21.36 34.13 -3.24
N TYR A 151 -21.69 33.45 -4.35
CA TYR A 151 -22.58 32.31 -4.34
C TYR A 151 -22.22 31.28 -5.41
N MET A 152 -22.44 30.02 -5.08
CA MET A 152 -22.30 28.89 -6.00
C MET A 152 -23.65 28.49 -6.55
N TYR A 153 -23.68 28.13 -7.82
CA TYR A 153 -24.82 27.43 -8.40
C TYR A 153 -24.33 26.38 -9.39
N LYS A 154 -25.07 25.27 -9.51
CA LYS A 154 -24.79 24.22 -10.49
C LYS A 154 -25.82 24.31 -11.62
N PRO A 155 -25.43 24.67 -12.85
CA PRO A 155 -26.35 24.62 -13.98
C PRO A 155 -26.88 23.20 -14.21
N GLU A 156 -28.12 23.12 -14.68
CA GLU A 156 -28.68 21.85 -15.16
C GLU A 156 -27.84 21.37 -16.36
N ASP A 157 -27.54 20.07 -16.40
CA ASP A 157 -26.70 19.41 -17.41
C ASP A 157 -25.20 19.74 -17.42
N GLU A 158 -24.68 20.49 -16.44
CA GLU A 158 -23.24 20.72 -16.30
C GLU A 158 -22.64 19.93 -15.13
N CYS A 159 -21.43 19.40 -15.32
CA CYS A 159 -20.72 18.71 -14.24
C CYS A 159 -20.41 19.64 -13.07
N CYS A 160 -19.83 20.81 -13.38
CA CYS A 160 -19.17 21.64 -12.38
C CYS A 160 -20.05 22.83 -11.93
N PRO A 161 -19.99 23.17 -10.64
CA PRO A 161 -20.60 24.40 -10.15
C PRO A 161 -19.87 25.62 -10.73
N LYS A 162 -20.62 26.71 -10.88
CA LYS A 162 -20.12 28.01 -11.32
C LYS A 162 -20.24 29.01 -10.17
N CYS A 163 -19.33 29.98 -10.19
CA CYS A 163 -19.37 31.13 -9.31
C CYS A 163 -20.08 32.29 -10.02
N GLY A 164 -21.00 32.96 -9.32
CA GLY A 164 -21.69 34.17 -9.78
C GLY A 164 -21.48 35.37 -8.88
#